data_AF-W6NFD1-F1
#
_entry.id   AF-W6NFD1-F1
#
_cell.length_a   1.000
_cell.length_b   1.000
_cell.length_c   1.000
_cell.angle_alpha   90.00
_cell.angle_beta   90.00
_cell.angle_gamma   90.00
#
_symmetry.space_group_name_H-M   'P 1'
#
loop_
_entity.id
_entity.type
_entity.pdbx_description
1 polymer ?
#
loop_
_entity_poly.entity_id
_entity_poly.type
_entity_poly.pdbx_seq_one_letter_code
_entity_poly.pdbx_strand_id
1 'polypeptide(L)'
;MGRKWAANSRVLLNHGEYIGFVREDGSFVVDNVPSGSYVVQVENVDFVFEPIRVDITAKGKIRARKLTLLQPNVVNQLPYPLKLSSREATRYFRKREEWRITDMLMNPMVLMLVVPLVIMLIIPKMTANDPQLQKEMAEMQLPKMDMPDVSEMMANLFGGGAPKPKKKAIAGGQQKKNR
;
A
#
# COMPACT_ATOMS: atom_id res chain seq x y z
N MET A 1 -4.07 20.84 31.82
CA MET A 1 -3.69 20.95 30.39
C MET A 1 -4.84 20.70 29.40
N GLY A 2 -6.12 20.67 29.82
CA GLY A 2 -7.20 20.07 29.00
C GLY A 2 -8.47 20.92 28.76
N ARG A 3 -8.35 22.20 28.39
CA ARG A 3 -9.55 23.06 28.11
C ARG A 3 -9.47 23.92 26.84
N LYS A 4 -8.41 23.81 26.03
CA LYS A 4 -8.21 24.67 24.84
C LYS A 4 -8.87 24.16 23.57
N TRP A 5 -9.33 22.90 23.53
CA TRP A 5 -9.85 22.30 22.30
C TRP A 5 -11.16 22.96 21.85
N ALA A 6 -12.07 23.30 22.79
CA ALA A 6 -13.34 23.96 22.47
C ALA A 6 -13.14 25.34 21.84
N ALA A 7 -12.15 26.10 22.32
CA ALA A 7 -11.79 27.41 21.76
C ALA A 7 -11.23 27.31 20.32
N ASN A 8 -10.60 26.18 19.98
CA ASN A 8 -10.08 25.88 18.64
C ASN A 8 -11.08 25.10 17.77
N SER A 9 -12.30 24.87 18.27
CA SER A 9 -13.37 24.19 17.54
C SER A 9 -14.39 25.18 17.00
N ARG A 10 -14.80 24.99 15.76
CA ARG A 10 -15.92 25.72 15.15
C ARG A 10 -16.92 24.75 14.57
N VAL A 11 -18.20 25.04 14.72
CA VAL A 11 -19.28 24.26 14.11
C VAL A 11 -19.73 25.01 12.87
N LEU A 12 -19.59 24.39 11.71
CA LEU A 12 -19.92 24.97 10.42
C LEU A 12 -21.14 24.25 9.85
N LEU A 13 -22.11 25.01 9.36
CA LEU A 13 -23.20 24.50 8.51
C LEU A 13 -22.91 24.92 7.08
N ASN A 14 -23.04 23.99 6.14
CA ASN A 14 -22.84 24.23 4.70
C ASN A 14 -21.55 25.01 4.39
N HIS A 15 -20.41 24.54 4.90
CA HIS A 15 -19.10 25.17 4.67
C HIS A 15 -18.98 26.61 5.20
N GLY A 16 -19.76 26.97 6.23
CA GLY A 16 -19.65 28.26 6.92
C GLY A 16 -20.74 29.27 6.58
N GLU A 17 -21.84 28.83 5.94
CA GLU A 17 -23.06 29.63 5.77
C GLU A 17 -23.62 30.05 7.14
N TYR A 18 -23.60 29.13 8.10
CA TYR A 18 -23.86 29.42 9.52
C TYR A 18 -22.71 28.87 10.35
N ILE A 19 -22.35 29.63 11.39
CA ILE A 19 -21.23 29.31 12.27
C ILE A 19 -21.74 29.27 13.70
N GLY A 20 -21.43 28.17 14.39
CA GLY A 20 -21.62 28.01 15.82
C GLY A 20 -20.30 27.80 16.54
N PHE A 21 -20.34 28.01 17.85
CA PHE A 21 -19.19 27.82 18.73
C PHE A 21 -19.46 26.73 19.74
N VAL A 22 -18.39 26.00 20.10
CA VAL A 22 -18.44 24.96 21.12
C VAL A 22 -18.21 25.60 22.48
N ARG A 23 -19.09 25.31 23.44
CA ARG A 23 -19.01 25.76 24.82
C ARG A 23 -17.98 24.92 25.60
N GLU A 24 -17.64 25.36 26.81
CA GLU A 24 -16.66 24.65 27.65
C GLU A 24 -17.09 23.22 28.04
N ASP A 25 -18.40 22.97 28.10
CA ASP A 25 -18.99 21.65 28.36
C ASP A 25 -19.00 20.73 27.12
N GLY A 26 -18.50 21.22 25.97
CA GLY A 26 -18.51 20.51 24.69
C GLY A 26 -19.85 20.58 23.94
N SER A 27 -20.86 21.24 24.51
CA SER A 27 -22.12 21.48 23.81
C SER A 27 -21.99 22.60 22.79
N PHE A 28 -22.86 22.61 21.79
CA PHE A 28 -22.93 23.69 20.81
C PHE A 28 -24.39 23.94 20.41
N VAL A 29 -24.67 25.17 20.03
CA VAL A 29 -25.97 25.59 19.50
C VAL A 29 -25.69 26.51 18.31
N VAL A 30 -26.45 26.33 17.23
CA VAL A 30 -26.42 27.22 16.07
C VAL A 30 -27.81 27.79 15.91
N ASP A 31 -27.95 29.07 16.20
CA ASP A 31 -29.24 29.77 16.16
C ASP A 31 -29.50 30.34 14.76
N ASN A 32 -30.76 30.72 14.53
CA ASN A 32 -31.19 31.45 13.34
C ASN A 32 -30.98 30.70 12.01
N VAL A 33 -31.06 29.37 12.04
CA VAL A 33 -30.98 28.50 10.86
C VAL A 33 -32.39 28.27 10.29
N PRO A 34 -32.67 28.64 9.02
CA PRO A 34 -33.98 28.43 8.42
C PRO A 34 -34.25 26.95 8.15
N SER A 35 -35.47 26.62 7.72
CA SER A 35 -35.81 25.26 7.30
C SER A 35 -35.04 24.89 6.04
N GLY A 36 -34.42 23.71 6.02
CA GLY A 36 -33.60 23.26 4.91
C GLY A 36 -32.82 22.00 5.25
N SER A 37 -32.01 21.54 4.30
CA SER A 37 -31.02 20.48 4.52
C SER A 37 -29.64 21.11 4.67
N TYR A 38 -28.98 20.81 5.78
CA TYR A 38 -27.67 21.35 6.10
C TYR A 38 -26.67 20.21 6.32
N VAL A 39 -25.41 20.46 5.96
CA VAL A 39 -24.29 19.62 6.35
C VAL A 39 -23.59 20.28 7.52
N VAL A 40 -23.64 19.63 8.69
CA VAL A 40 -22.97 20.04 9.91
C VAL A 40 -21.57 19.44 9.94
N GLN A 41 -20.56 20.27 10.15
CA GLN A 41 -19.16 19.92 10.27
C GLN A 41 -18.59 20.56 11.53
N VAL A 42 -17.72 19.84 12.24
CA VAL A 42 -16.93 20.42 13.33
C VAL A 42 -15.51 20.52 12.84
N GLU A 43 -15.05 21.75 12.69
CA GLU A 43 -13.67 22.05 12.31
C GLU A 43 -12.84 22.19 13.59
N ASN A 44 -11.75 21.43 13.66
CA ASN A 44 -10.78 21.51 14.74
C ASN A 44 -9.38 21.19 14.18
N VAL A 45 -8.35 21.79 14.76
CA VAL A 45 -6.96 21.58 14.33
C VAL A 45 -6.45 20.20 14.74
N ASP A 46 -6.74 19.77 15.96
CA ASP A 46 -6.18 18.55 16.55
C ASP A 46 -7.01 17.29 16.23
N PHE A 47 -8.30 17.45 15.91
CA PHE A 47 -9.24 16.34 15.74
C PHE A 47 -10.08 16.44 14.48
N VAL A 48 -10.36 15.29 13.87
CA VAL A 48 -11.23 15.14 12.71
C VAL A 48 -12.59 14.58 13.13
N PHE A 49 -13.67 15.25 12.70
CA PHE A 49 -15.04 14.83 12.96
C PHE A 49 -15.74 14.41 11.65
N GLU A 50 -16.66 13.44 11.74
CA GLU A 50 -17.44 13.02 10.58
C GLU A 50 -18.56 14.04 10.28
N PRO A 51 -18.73 14.49 9.02
CA PRO A 51 -19.82 15.39 8.65
C PRO A 51 -21.17 14.69 8.74
N ILE A 52 -22.19 15.44 9.18
CA ILE A 52 -23.54 14.92 9.41
C ILE A 52 -24.54 15.76 8.65
N ARG A 53 -25.52 15.11 8.02
CA ARG A 53 -26.64 15.80 7.39
C ARG A 53 -27.75 16.03 8.40
N VAL A 54 -28.21 17.27 8.51
CA VAL A 54 -29.35 17.65 9.36
C VAL A 54 -30.42 18.28 8.50
N ASP A 55 -31.63 17.74 8.57
CA ASP A 55 -32.78 18.31 7.86
C ASP A 55 -33.74 18.93 8.88
N ILE A 56 -34.06 20.20 8.64
CA ILE A 56 -34.98 21.00 9.45
C ILE A 56 -36.24 21.22 8.61
N THR A 57 -37.36 20.66 9.08
CA THR A 57 -38.65 20.87 8.39
C THR A 57 -39.18 22.28 8.67
N ALA A 58 -40.09 22.78 7.83
CA ALA A 58 -40.78 24.07 8.06
C ALA A 58 -41.54 24.15 9.40
N LYS A 59 -41.88 22.99 10.00
CA LYS A 59 -42.51 22.89 11.33
C LYS A 59 -41.49 22.87 12.49
N GLY A 60 -40.20 23.01 12.20
CA GLY A 60 -39.12 22.94 13.20
C GLY A 60 -38.73 21.52 13.64
N LYS A 61 -39.32 20.46 13.05
CA LYS A 61 -38.86 19.08 13.33
C LYS A 61 -37.48 18.88 12.72
N ILE A 62 -36.52 18.47 13.55
CA ILE A 62 -35.13 18.23 13.17
C ILE A 62 -34.90 16.73 13.00
N ARG A 63 -34.18 16.34 11.94
CA ARG A 63 -33.75 14.96 11.70
C ARG A 63 -32.27 14.95 11.35
N ALA A 64 -31.48 14.15 12.06
CA ALA A 64 -30.07 13.95 11.77
C ALA A 64 -29.87 12.62 11.03
N ARG A 65 -28.97 12.61 10.05
CA ARG A 65 -28.64 11.45 9.22
C ARG A 65 -27.15 11.44 8.89
N LYS A 66 -26.57 10.25 8.77
CA LYS A 66 -25.19 10.11 8.29
C LYS A 66 -25.07 10.72 6.88
N LEU A 67 -24.02 11.51 6.63
CA LEU A 67 -23.76 12.04 5.30
C LEU A 67 -23.22 10.92 4.39
N THR A 68 -24.01 10.53 3.40
CA THR A 68 -23.60 9.55 2.38
C THR A 68 -23.73 10.18 1.00
N LEU A 69 -22.63 10.32 0.27
CA LEU A 69 -22.62 10.89 -1.09
C LEU A 69 -22.95 9.84 -2.17
N LEU A 70 -22.56 8.58 -1.95
CA LEU A 70 -22.69 7.52 -2.96
C LEU A 70 -24.10 6.90 -3.02
N GLN A 71 -24.85 6.96 -1.92
CA GLN A 71 -26.16 6.32 -1.77
C GLN A 71 -27.10 7.27 -1.01
N PRO A 72 -27.71 8.25 -1.70
CA PRO A 72 -28.58 9.24 -1.05
C PRO A 72 -29.89 8.63 -0.50
N ASN A 73 -30.30 7.49 -1.04
CA ASN A 73 -31.53 6.80 -0.64
C ASN A 73 -31.38 6.02 0.68
N VAL A 74 -30.16 5.66 1.06
CA VAL A 74 -29.90 4.94 2.31
C VAL A 74 -29.95 5.91 3.48
N VAL A 75 -30.98 5.78 4.29
CA VAL A 75 -31.25 6.68 5.42
C VAL A 75 -30.78 6.05 6.72
N ASN A 76 -29.55 6.40 7.13
CA ASN A 76 -29.03 6.06 8.45
C ASN A 76 -29.35 7.21 9.41
N GLN A 77 -30.46 7.07 10.14
CA GLN A 77 -30.90 8.07 11.11
C GLN A 77 -29.94 8.10 12.31
N LEU A 78 -29.66 9.31 12.78
CA LEU A 78 -28.87 9.55 13.98
C LEU A 78 -29.75 10.19 15.05
N PRO A 79 -29.48 9.90 16.34
CA PRO A 79 -30.21 10.54 17.42
C PRO A 79 -29.95 12.05 17.43
N TYR A 80 -30.97 12.79 17.87
CA TYR A 80 -30.88 14.22 18.16
C TYR A 80 -31.17 14.45 19.65
N PRO A 81 -30.43 15.30 20.38
CA PRO A 81 -29.31 16.15 19.94
C PRO A 81 -28.10 15.39 19.40
N LEU A 82 -27.34 16.04 18.52
CA LEU A 82 -26.16 15.44 17.88
C LEU A 82 -25.08 15.11 18.91
N LYS A 83 -24.62 13.86 18.92
CA LYS A 83 -23.44 13.42 19.66
C LYS A 83 -22.32 13.14 18.67
N LEU A 84 -21.42 14.11 18.54
CA LEU A 84 -20.29 14.04 17.62
C LEU A 84 -19.07 13.53 18.38
N SER A 85 -18.53 12.40 17.93
CA SER A 85 -17.26 11.86 18.46
C SER A 85 -16.15 12.12 17.44
N SER A 86 -14.97 12.47 17.95
CA SER A 86 -13.74 12.57 17.14
C SER A 86 -13.45 11.20 16.52
N ARG A 87 -13.23 11.17 15.20
CA ARG A 87 -12.84 9.94 14.48
C ARG A 87 -11.38 9.62 14.70
N GLU A 88 -10.51 10.61 14.51
CA GLU A 88 -9.06 10.48 14.63
C GLU A 88 -8.40 11.83 14.94
N ALA A 89 -7.20 11.79 15.50
CA ALA A 89 -6.36 12.98 15.64
C ALA A 89 -5.82 13.39 14.26
N THR A 90 -5.87 14.68 13.96
CA THR A 90 -5.45 15.22 12.65
C THR A 90 -3.96 14.99 12.44
N ARG A 91 -3.61 14.24 11.40
CA ARG A 91 -2.22 13.98 10.99
C ARG A 91 -1.84 14.87 9.81
N TYR A 92 -1.35 16.07 10.10
CA TYR A 92 -0.88 16.99 9.07
C TYR A 92 0.38 16.49 8.36
N PHE A 93 1.24 15.78 9.09
CA PHE A 93 2.51 15.30 8.57
C PHE A 93 2.44 13.79 8.33
N ARG A 94 2.86 13.38 7.13
CA ARG A 94 3.18 11.98 6.87
C ARG A 94 4.56 11.68 7.45
N LYS A 95 4.72 10.52 8.07
CA LYS A 95 6.05 10.04 8.46
C LYS A 95 6.87 9.83 7.18
N ARG A 96 8.15 10.21 7.22
CA ARG A 96 9.08 9.91 6.12
C ARG A 96 9.25 8.40 6.04
N GLU A 97 9.40 7.88 4.83
CA GLU A 97 9.79 6.49 4.64
C GLU A 97 11.16 6.29 5.28
N GLU A 98 11.21 5.44 6.29
CA GLU A 98 12.44 5.08 6.95
C GLU A 98 13.14 4.00 6.12
N TRP A 99 14.46 4.06 6.02
CA TRP A 99 15.25 2.95 5.50
C TRP A 99 15.13 1.78 6.46
N ARG A 100 14.18 0.88 6.20
CA ARG A 100 13.99 -0.34 6.97
C ARG A 100 14.84 -1.44 6.34
N ILE A 101 15.89 -1.85 7.04
CA ILE A 101 16.76 -2.97 6.62
C ILE A 101 15.93 -4.24 6.38
N THR A 102 14.85 -4.43 7.16
CA THR A 102 13.89 -5.52 6.95
C THR A 102 13.22 -5.46 5.59
N ASP A 103 12.91 -4.25 5.10
CA ASP A 103 12.18 -4.05 3.84
C ASP A 103 13.14 -4.22 2.65
N MET A 104 14.44 -3.97 2.86
CA MET A 104 15.51 -4.32 1.90
C MET A 104 15.79 -5.83 1.87
N LEU A 105 15.88 -6.48 3.04
CA LEU A 105 16.10 -7.93 3.11
C LEU A 105 14.90 -8.72 2.60
N MET A 106 13.66 -8.28 2.86
CA MET A 106 12.43 -8.89 2.36
C MET A 106 12.08 -8.47 0.93
N ASN A 107 12.98 -7.75 0.24
CA ASN A 107 12.81 -7.46 -1.17
C ASN A 107 13.01 -8.75 -1.98
N PRO A 108 12.05 -9.14 -2.85
CA PRO A 108 12.15 -10.37 -3.63
C PRO A 108 13.44 -10.47 -4.46
N MET A 109 14.02 -9.34 -4.89
CA MET A 109 15.30 -9.36 -5.63
C MET A 109 16.50 -9.69 -4.74
N VAL A 110 16.53 -9.19 -3.49
CA VAL A 110 17.63 -9.44 -2.54
C VAL A 110 17.54 -10.86 -1.98
N LEU A 111 16.34 -11.34 -1.65
CA LEU A 111 16.14 -12.72 -1.21
C LEU A 111 16.58 -13.73 -2.25
N MET A 112 16.22 -13.53 -3.52
CA MET A 112 16.60 -14.42 -4.61
C MET A 112 18.12 -14.48 -4.82
N LEU A 113 18.87 -13.45 -4.43
CA LEU A 113 20.34 -13.47 -4.49
C LEU A 113 20.96 -14.10 -3.24
N VAL A 114 20.50 -13.74 -2.05
CA VAL A 114 21.12 -14.16 -0.78
C VAL A 114 20.79 -15.61 -0.42
N VAL A 115 19.54 -16.06 -0.62
CA VAL A 115 19.10 -17.41 -0.28
C VAL A 115 19.93 -18.51 -0.98
N PRO A 116 20.11 -18.50 -2.33
CA PRO A 116 20.91 -19.53 -2.98
C PRO A 116 22.39 -19.47 -2.59
N LEU A 117 22.97 -18.30 -2.31
CA LEU A 117 24.35 -18.19 -1.83
C LEU A 117 24.53 -18.82 -0.43
N VAL A 118 23.57 -18.62 0.47
CA VAL A 118 23.58 -19.24 1.80
C VAL A 118 23.44 -20.76 1.67
N ILE A 119 22.53 -21.24 0.83
CA ILE A 119 22.38 -22.68 0.54
C ILE A 119 23.69 -23.25 -0.03
N MET A 120 24.32 -22.56 -0.98
CA MET A 120 25.60 -22.99 -1.58
C MET A 120 26.74 -23.08 -0.55
N LEU A 121 26.72 -22.29 0.54
CA LEU A 121 27.71 -22.38 1.62
C LEU A 121 27.37 -23.45 2.66
N ILE A 122 26.08 -23.70 2.91
CA ILE A 122 25.61 -24.68 3.88
C ILE A 122 25.66 -26.10 3.32
N ILE A 123 25.35 -26.30 2.03
CA ILE A 123 25.39 -27.61 1.38
C ILE A 123 26.74 -28.30 1.60
N PRO A 124 27.91 -27.70 1.29
CA PRO A 124 29.22 -28.32 1.54
C PRO A 124 29.46 -28.67 3.01
N LYS A 125 28.94 -27.85 3.94
CA LYS A 125 29.08 -28.10 5.38
C LYS A 125 28.22 -29.26 5.86
N MET A 126 27.01 -29.40 5.35
CA MET A 126 26.12 -30.52 5.69
C MET A 126 26.53 -31.80 4.97
N THR A 127 26.93 -31.71 3.70
CA THR A 127 27.37 -32.86 2.91
C THR A 127 28.74 -33.39 3.34
N ALA A 128 29.65 -32.55 3.81
CA ALA A 128 30.93 -32.99 4.36
C ALA A 128 30.79 -33.75 5.68
N ASN A 129 29.74 -33.46 6.45
CA ASN A 129 29.50 -34.10 7.74
C ASN A 129 28.63 -35.37 7.62
N ASP A 130 27.75 -35.47 6.60
CA ASP A 130 26.84 -36.61 6.41
C ASP A 130 26.84 -37.18 4.96
N PRO A 131 27.45 -38.37 4.72
CA PRO A 131 27.48 -39.05 3.42
C PRO A 131 26.12 -39.55 2.89
N GLN A 132 25.08 -39.56 3.72
CA GLN A 132 23.71 -39.93 3.31
C GLN A 132 23.01 -38.78 2.56
N LEU A 133 23.22 -37.53 2.99
CA LEU A 133 22.59 -36.36 2.36
C LEU A 133 23.12 -36.12 0.93
N GLN A 134 24.38 -36.48 0.66
CA GLN A 134 24.94 -36.45 -0.69
C GLN A 134 24.22 -37.41 -1.65
N LYS A 135 23.84 -38.60 -1.17
CA LYS A 135 23.15 -39.61 -1.97
C LYS A 135 21.71 -39.19 -2.24
N GLU A 136 21.02 -38.62 -1.25
CA GLU A 136 19.66 -38.09 -1.41
C GLU A 136 19.62 -36.85 -2.32
N MET A 137 20.65 -36.00 -2.32
CA MET A 137 20.78 -34.90 -3.30
C MET A 137 21.12 -35.39 -4.71
N ALA A 138 21.91 -36.47 -4.84
CA ALA A 138 22.19 -37.11 -6.13
C ALA A 138 20.98 -37.88 -6.67
N GLU A 139 20.08 -38.34 -5.81
CA GLU A 139 18.78 -38.94 -6.16
C GLU A 139 17.70 -37.88 -6.43
N MET A 140 17.70 -36.75 -5.70
CA MET A 140 16.99 -35.52 -6.08
C MET A 140 17.72 -34.81 -7.21
N GLN A 141 17.90 -35.51 -8.34
CA GLN A 141 18.13 -34.85 -9.62
C GLN A 141 16.90 -33.97 -9.89
N LEU A 142 17.00 -32.69 -9.49
CA LEU A 142 16.18 -31.61 -10.00
C LEU A 142 16.01 -31.86 -11.51
N PRO A 143 14.76 -31.94 -12.01
CA PRO A 143 14.51 -32.27 -13.41
C PRO A 143 15.33 -31.29 -14.23
N LYS A 144 16.24 -31.81 -15.07
CA LYS A 144 17.22 -31.08 -15.88
C LYS A 144 16.62 -29.76 -16.39
N MET A 145 16.80 -28.70 -15.61
CA MET A 145 16.56 -27.35 -16.05
C MET A 145 17.96 -26.92 -16.45
N ASP A 146 18.17 -26.78 -17.77
CA ASP A 146 19.43 -26.36 -18.38
C ASP A 146 19.99 -25.16 -17.62
N MET A 147 20.86 -25.41 -16.64
CA MET A 147 21.66 -24.38 -16.02
C MET A 147 22.79 -24.11 -17.01
N PRO A 148 22.87 -22.90 -17.60
CA PRO A 148 24.00 -22.55 -18.44
C PRO A 148 25.25 -22.65 -17.58
N ASP A 149 26.25 -23.34 -18.12
CA ASP A 149 27.49 -23.69 -17.43
C ASP A 149 28.09 -22.41 -16.81
N VAL A 150 28.17 -22.39 -15.48
CA VAL A 150 28.63 -21.23 -14.69
C VAL A 150 30.03 -20.76 -15.11
N SER A 151 30.81 -21.64 -15.73
CA SER A 151 32.09 -21.35 -16.36
C SER A 151 31.99 -20.39 -17.57
N GLU A 152 30.96 -20.53 -18.41
CA GLU A 152 30.71 -19.68 -19.58
C GLU A 152 30.10 -18.34 -19.21
N MET A 153 29.21 -18.30 -18.20
CA MET A 153 28.67 -17.04 -17.67
C MET A 153 29.74 -16.18 -17.02
N MET A 154 30.65 -16.78 -16.26
CA MET A 154 31.78 -16.06 -15.65
C MET A 154 32.77 -15.57 -16.71
N ALA A 155 33.03 -16.36 -17.76
CA ALA A 155 33.87 -15.97 -18.88
C ALA A 155 33.30 -14.79 -19.67
N ASN A 156 31.98 -14.71 -19.86
CA ASN A 156 31.33 -13.59 -20.55
C ASN A 156 31.25 -12.31 -19.70
N LEU A 157 31.23 -12.42 -18.37
CA LEU A 157 31.19 -11.27 -17.46
C LEU A 157 32.59 -10.68 -17.19
N PHE A 158 33.63 -11.52 -17.14
CA PHE A 158 35.01 -11.10 -16.89
C PHE A 158 35.86 -10.92 -18.17
N GLY A 159 35.48 -11.55 -19.28
CA GLY A 159 36.18 -11.49 -20.56
C GLY A 159 35.45 -10.59 -21.55
N GLY A 160 35.73 -9.29 -21.51
CA GLY A 160 35.17 -8.30 -22.45
C GLY A 160 35.34 -8.72 -23.92
N GLY A 161 34.20 -9.00 -24.57
CA GLY A 161 33.88 -8.93 -26.01
C GLY A 161 34.95 -9.20 -27.08
N ALA A 162 34.77 -10.30 -27.83
CA ALA A 162 35.01 -10.34 -29.28
C ALA A 162 34.26 -11.51 -29.94
N PRO A 163 33.44 -11.30 -31.00
CA PRO A 163 32.81 -12.39 -31.73
C PRO A 163 33.78 -12.94 -32.79
N LYS A 164 33.97 -14.26 -32.85
CA LYS A 164 34.67 -14.92 -33.98
C LYS A 164 33.68 -15.55 -34.97
N PRO A 165 34.04 -15.60 -36.27
CA PRO A 165 33.10 -15.54 -37.37
C PRO A 165 32.53 -16.92 -37.77
N LYS A 166 31.25 -16.93 -38.16
CA LYS A 166 30.59 -18.10 -38.76
C LYS A 166 31.20 -18.41 -40.14
N LYS A 167 31.83 -19.58 -40.29
CA LYS A 167 32.18 -20.14 -41.61
C LYS A 167 30.90 -20.57 -42.34
N LYS A 168 30.66 -20.00 -43.51
CA LYS A 168 29.66 -20.45 -44.49
C LYS A 168 30.08 -21.82 -45.04
N ALA A 169 29.22 -22.84 -44.92
CA ALA A 169 29.30 -24.04 -45.73
C ALA A 169 28.56 -23.79 -47.05
N ILE A 170 29.30 -23.76 -48.15
CA ILE A 170 28.78 -23.68 -49.51
C ILE A 170 28.45 -25.12 -49.95
N ALA A 171 27.18 -25.37 -50.27
CA ALA A 171 26.75 -26.59 -50.94
C ALA A 171 27.14 -26.48 -52.43
N GLY A 172 28.15 -27.24 -52.85
CA GLY A 172 28.55 -27.43 -54.24
C GLY A 172 28.16 -28.83 -54.71
N GLY A 173 27.11 -28.91 -55.54
CA GLY A 173 26.65 -30.14 -56.19
C GLY A 173 27.64 -30.69 -57.21
N GLN A 174 27.59 -32.00 -57.37
CA GLN A 174 28.47 -32.85 -58.16
C GLN A 174 28.51 -32.51 -59.66
N GLN A 175 29.69 -32.71 -60.25
CA GLN A 175 29.98 -32.60 -61.67
C GLN A 175 30.37 -33.97 -62.23
N LYS A 176 29.86 -34.30 -63.44
CA LYS A 176 30.26 -35.32 -64.45
C LYS A 176 29.23 -36.43 -64.68
N LYS A 177 29.01 -36.96 -65.89
CA LYS A 177 29.34 -36.63 -67.29
C LYS A 177 28.71 -37.77 -68.15
N ASN A 178 28.00 -37.40 -69.21
CA ASN A 178 27.65 -38.11 -70.47
C ASN A 178 27.70 -39.65 -70.55
N ARG A 179 26.62 -40.26 -71.07
CA ARG A 179 26.52 -40.64 -72.49
C ARG A 179 25.07 -40.91 -72.88
#